data_AF-A0A1U7DDH5-F1
#
_entry.id   AF-A0A1U7DDH5-F1
#
_cell.length_a   1.000
_cell.length_b   1.000
_cell.length_c   1.000
_cell.angle_alpha   90.00
_cell.angle_beta   90.00
_cell.angle_gamma   90.00
#
_symmetry.space_group_name_H-M   'P 1'
#
loop_
_entity.id
_entity.type
_entity.pdbx_description
1 polymer ?
#
loop_
_entity_poly.entity_id
_entity_poly.type
_entity_poly.pdbx_seq_one_letter_code
_entity_poly.pdbx_strand_id
1 'polypeptide(L)'
;MIAARWARARGVAQARFDPRWSAHGRAAPFKCNDEMLDDKFAATGVVLFGGNGVALNLGQKAEAKGLTVMRVADPAKKASQD
;
A
#
# COMPACT_ATOMS: atom_id res chain seq x y z
N MET A 1 0.94 7.20 11.02
CA MET A 1 1.29 7.35 9.58
C MET A 1 2.79 7.58 9.45
N ILE A 2 3.53 6.60 8.92
CA ILE A 2 4.99 6.73 8.70
C ILE A 2 5.25 7.36 7.31
N ALA A 3 4.60 6.85 6.25
CA ALA A 3 4.77 7.35 4.88
C ALA A 3 4.43 8.84 4.72
N ALA A 4 3.28 9.29 5.24
CA ALA A 4 2.90 10.71 5.16
C ALA A 4 3.86 11.65 5.94
N ARG A 5 4.42 11.18 7.06
CA ARG A 5 5.44 11.95 7.79
C ARG A 5 6.73 12.06 6.98
N TRP A 6 7.17 10.97 6.35
CA TRP A 6 8.32 10.96 5.45
C TRP A 6 8.12 11.93 4.27
N ALA A 7 6.94 11.91 3.65
CA ALA A 7 6.62 12.77 2.51
C ALA A 7 6.64 14.25 2.91
N ARG A 8 5.96 14.60 4.02
CA ARG A 8 5.93 15.98 4.54
C ARG A 8 7.33 16.49 4.88
N ALA A 9 8.17 15.68 5.52
CA ALA A 9 9.53 16.07 5.89
C ALA A 9 10.44 16.35 4.68
N ARG A 10 10.05 15.88 3.47
CA ARG A 10 10.82 16.01 2.23
C ARG A 10 10.13 16.90 1.18
N GLY A 11 8.99 17.52 1.52
CA GLY A 11 8.21 18.31 0.56
C GLY A 11 7.61 17.50 -0.58
N VAL A 12 7.44 16.18 -0.40
CA VAL A 12 6.83 15.31 -1.41
C VAL A 12 5.30 15.46 -1.34
N ALA A 13 4.67 15.68 -2.49
CA ALA A 13 3.22 15.73 -2.61
C ALA A 13 2.59 14.39 -2.17
N GLN A 14 1.48 14.46 -1.43
CA GLN A 14 0.79 13.27 -0.93
C GLN A 14 -0.69 13.30 -1.32
N ALA A 15 -1.18 12.19 -1.85
CA ALA A 15 -2.60 11.90 -1.97
C ALA A 15 -3.01 11.00 -0.80
N ARG A 16 -4.17 11.28 -0.19
CA ARG A 16 -4.70 10.50 0.92
C ARG A 16 -5.94 9.73 0.45
N PHE A 17 -5.97 8.45 0.76
CA PHE A 17 -7.10 7.56 0.51
C PHE A 17 -7.61 7.05 1.85
N ASP A 18 -8.83 7.44 2.21
CA ASP A 18 -9.47 7.04 3.46
C ASP A 18 -10.55 5.98 3.20
N PRO A 19 -10.55 4.84 3.93
CA PRO A 19 -11.54 3.80 3.75
C PRO A 19 -12.95 4.29 4.12
N ARG A 20 -13.87 4.18 3.18
CA ARG A 20 -15.28 4.58 3.34
C ARG A 20 -16.09 3.47 4.02
N TRP A 21 -15.99 3.39 5.35
CA TRP A 21 -16.63 2.35 6.17
C TRP A 21 -18.16 2.31 6.06
N SER A 22 -18.82 3.47 6.06
CA SER A 22 -20.28 3.56 5.95
C SER A 22 -20.82 2.98 4.63
N ALA A 23 -20.04 3.05 3.55
CA ALA A 23 -20.45 2.58 2.24
C ALA A 23 -20.12 1.10 1.99
N HIS A 24 -19.06 0.58 2.62
CA HIS A 24 -18.46 -0.69 2.19
C HIS A 24 -18.20 -1.67 3.35
N GLY A 25 -18.47 -1.29 4.59
CA GLY A 25 -18.28 -2.14 5.76
C GLY A 25 -16.88 -2.75 5.80
N ARG A 26 -16.80 -4.07 5.99
CA ARG A 26 -15.51 -4.80 6.06
C ARG A 26 -14.70 -4.77 4.77
N ALA A 27 -15.32 -4.44 3.63
CA ALA A 27 -14.63 -4.33 2.34
C ALA A 27 -13.98 -2.95 2.12
N ALA A 28 -14.27 -1.96 2.98
CA ALA A 28 -13.75 -0.60 2.87
C ALA A 28 -12.23 -0.50 2.65
N PRO A 29 -11.36 -1.21 3.41
CA PRO A 29 -9.91 -1.13 3.18
C PRO A 29 -9.48 -1.71 1.83
N PHE A 30 -10.14 -2.78 1.35
CA PHE A 30 -9.80 -3.40 0.07
C PHE A 30 -10.22 -2.54 -1.12
N LYS A 31 -11.37 -1.85 -1.02
CA LYS A 31 -11.81 -0.88 -2.03
C LYS A 31 -10.97 0.39 -2.02
N CYS A 32 -10.50 0.82 -0.86
CA CYS A 32 -9.54 1.92 -0.76
C CYS A 32 -8.24 1.60 -1.55
N ASN A 33 -7.78 0.34 -1.52
CA ASN A 33 -6.64 -0.09 -2.35
C ASN A 33 -6.96 -0.04 -3.86
N ASP A 34 -8.20 -0.39 -4.26
CA ASP A 34 -8.63 -0.30 -5.66
C ASP A 34 -8.58 1.14 -6.16
N GLU A 35 -9.09 2.07 -5.36
CA GLU A 35 -9.05 3.50 -5.67
C GLU A 35 -7.61 4.00 -5.77
N MET A 36 -6.73 3.58 -4.86
CA MET A 36 -5.32 3.99 -4.89
C MET A 36 -4.55 3.45 -6.11
N LEU A 37 -4.95 2.29 -6.63
CA LEU A 37 -4.36 1.66 -7.82
C LEU A 37 -5.12 1.99 -9.11
N ASP A 38 -6.14 2.87 -9.05
CA ASP A 38 -6.84 3.33 -10.24
C ASP A 38 -5.87 4.08 -11.15
N ASP A 39 -6.01 3.87 -12.46
CA ASP A 39 -5.07 4.36 -13.48
C ASP A 39 -4.98 5.90 -13.47
N LYS A 40 -6.00 6.56 -12.91
CA LYS A 40 -6.06 8.00 -12.65
C LYS A 40 -4.92 8.52 -11.76
N PHE A 41 -4.38 7.70 -10.88
CA PHE A 41 -3.29 8.10 -9.99
C PHE A 41 -1.91 7.81 -10.57
N ALA A 42 -1.84 7.16 -11.75
CA ALA A 42 -0.62 6.86 -12.48
C ALA A 42 0.51 6.29 -11.60
N ALA A 43 0.14 5.44 -10.64
CA ALA A 43 1.11 4.83 -9.75
C ALA A 43 2.08 3.97 -10.56
N THR A 44 3.38 4.23 -10.48
CA THR A 44 4.42 3.45 -11.18
C THR A 44 4.75 2.14 -10.45
N GLY A 45 4.53 2.11 -9.14
CA GLY A 45 4.85 0.97 -8.31
C GLY A 45 4.34 1.10 -6.88
N VAL A 46 4.44 0.00 -6.14
CA VAL A 46 4.03 -0.11 -4.74
C VAL A 46 5.20 -0.59 -3.90
N VAL A 47 5.39 0.04 -2.75
CA VAL A 47 6.34 -0.41 -1.73
C VAL A 47 5.57 -0.94 -0.52
N LEU A 48 5.77 -2.21 -0.19
CA LEU A 48 5.13 -2.88 0.94
C LEU A 48 6.13 -3.10 2.08
N PHE A 49 5.80 -2.56 3.24
CA PHE A 49 6.55 -2.75 4.49
C PHE A 49 5.80 -3.73 5.39
N GLY A 50 6.05 -5.02 5.20
CA GLY A 50 5.35 -6.08 5.93
C GLY A 50 3.82 -5.95 5.89
N GLY A 51 3.15 -6.60 6.85
CA GLY A 51 1.71 -6.50 7.04
C GLY A 51 0.94 -7.80 6.75
N ASN A 52 -0.34 -7.79 7.11
CA ASN A 52 -1.28 -8.88 6.89
C ASN A 52 -2.39 -8.46 5.92
N GLY A 53 -3.12 -9.44 5.36
CA GLY A 53 -4.38 -9.29 4.63
C GLY A 53 -4.47 -8.11 3.63
N VAL A 54 -4.77 -6.92 4.13
CA VAL A 54 -4.94 -5.68 3.36
C VAL A 54 -3.66 -5.25 2.63
N ALA A 55 -2.49 -5.32 3.28
CA ALA A 55 -1.23 -4.91 2.64
C ALA A 55 -0.82 -5.89 1.53
N LEU A 56 -1.04 -7.19 1.77
CA LEU A 56 -0.79 -8.23 0.75
C LEU A 56 -1.75 -8.09 -0.43
N ASN A 57 -3.02 -7.78 -0.16
CA ASN A 57 -4.00 -7.52 -1.21
C ASN A 57 -3.59 -6.33 -2.10
N LEU A 58 -3.07 -5.25 -1.52
CA LEU A 58 -2.57 -4.12 -2.28
C LEU A 58 -1.45 -4.55 -3.24
N GLY A 59 -0.47 -5.32 -2.75
CA GLY A 59 0.63 -5.83 -3.57
C GLY A 59 0.15 -6.73 -4.71
N GLN A 60 -0.74 -7.67 -4.41
CA GLN A 60 -1.30 -8.59 -5.41
C GLN A 60 -2.07 -7.85 -6.50
N LYS A 61 -2.87 -6.83 -6.13
CA LYS A 61 -3.58 -6.00 -7.10
C LYS A 61 -2.65 -5.14 -7.95
N ALA A 62 -1.57 -4.63 -7.36
CA ALA A 62 -0.56 -3.88 -8.09
C ALA A 62 0.20 -4.78 -9.09
N GLU A 63 0.59 -5.99 -8.67
CA GLU A 63 1.19 -7.01 -9.54
C GLU A 63 0.24 -7.38 -10.71
N ALA A 64 -1.06 -7.58 -10.42
CA ALA A 64 -2.05 -7.87 -11.44
C ALA A 64 -2.25 -6.73 -12.46
N LYS A 65 -1.99 -5.49 -12.05
CA LYS A 65 -1.99 -4.30 -12.91
C LYS A 65 -0.67 -4.06 -13.65
N GLY A 66 0.32 -4.94 -13.49
CA GLY A 66 1.64 -4.81 -14.11
C GLY A 66 2.55 -3.77 -13.44
N LEU A 67 2.20 -3.32 -12.22
CA LEU A 67 3.01 -2.36 -11.47
C LEU A 67 4.15 -3.06 -10.75
N THR A 68 5.27 -2.35 -10.60
CA THR A 68 6.42 -2.88 -9.85
C THR A 68 6.11 -2.91 -8.36
N VAL A 69 6.27 -4.06 -7.71
CA VAL A 69 6.05 -4.22 -6.27
C VAL A 69 7.35 -4.54 -5.55
N MET A 70 7.77 -3.63 -4.67
CA MET A 70 8.92 -3.83 -3.78
C MET A 70 8.42 -4.31 -2.41
N ARG A 71 8.89 -5.47 -1.97
CA ARG A 71 8.56 -6.06 -0.66
C ARG A 71 9.74 -5.90 0.27
N VAL A 72 9.60 -5.04 1.27
CA VAL A 72 10.62 -4.79 2.28
C VAL A 72 10.45 -5.84 3.38
N ALA A 73 11.44 -6.73 3.50
CA ALA A 73 11.47 -7.76 4.52
C ALA A 73 11.56 -7.15 5.92
N ASP A 74 10.88 -7.78 6.88
CA ASP A 74 11.07 -7.46 8.29
C ASP A 74 12.47 -7.94 8.71
N PRO A 75 13.36 -7.05 9.20
CA PRO A 75 14.67 -7.46 9.66
C PRO A 75 14.61 -8.55 10.75
N ALA A 76 13.55 -8.60 11.56
CA ALA A 76 13.37 -9.63 12.58
C ALA A 76 13.04 -11.02 11.99
N LYS A 77 12.44 -11.09 10.79
CA LYS A 77 12.15 -12.37 10.11
C LYS A 77 13.34 -12.90 9.30
N LYS A 78 14.33 -12.07 8.97
CA LYS A 78 15.57 -12.53 8.30
C LYS A 78 16.46 -13.35 9.24
N ALA A 79 16.50 -13.04 10.53
CA ALA A 79 17.41 -13.68 11.50
C ALA A 79 17.04 -15.13 11.89
N SER A 80 16.01 -15.73 11.27
CA SER A 80 15.55 -17.09 11.57
C SER A 80 15.63 -18.05 10.36
N GLN A 81 16.30 -17.62 9.28
CA GLN A 81 16.52 -18.43 8.08
C GLN A 81 18.01 -18.71 7.78
N ASP A 82 18.90 -18.38 8.72
CA ASP A 82 20.32 -18.77 8.70
C ASP A 82 20.62 -19.80 9.79
#